data_AF-A0AAW3CF75-F1
#
_entry.id   AF-A0AAW3CF75-F1
#
_cell.length_a   1.000
_cell.length_b   1.000
_cell.length_c   1.000
_cell.angle_alpha   90.00
_cell.angle_beta   90.00
_cell.angle_gamma   90.00
#
_symmetry.space_group_name_H-M   'P 1'
#
loop_
_entity.id
_entity.type
_entity.pdbx_description
1 polymer ?
#
loop_
_entity_poly.entity_id
_entity_poly.type
_entity_poly.pdbx_seq_one_letter_code
_entity_poly.pdbx_strand_id
1 'polypeptide(L)'
;IEVPEDMRRCFNASYTVREFWRDWHASFNLWVVRYMYIPMGGSSRVALSVLPIFLFIALWHDPVLHLVKWALCIAVMFMAEVAVSGCFGWAVAAFRREMAAVAPTGAVNDATLERESPITDPVRRRLLARLARLCARRLSPRVQSFLYRQLRVAAGISSVFGLIVANSVGFSMQNGLTDSNGGAKPAHADADFLIAKALMSVTPTFTLGVVAFMYSVSSLAVIDREMTRQQTLSLKRLYCLK
;
A
#
# COMPACT_ATOMS: atom_id res chain seq x y z
N ILE A 1 -11.90 29.71 0.74
CA ILE A 1 -11.11 28.67 1.42
C ILE A 1 -11.53 27.35 0.82
N GLU A 2 -10.64 26.69 0.06
CA GLU A 2 -10.95 25.40 -0.54
C GLU A 2 -10.68 24.31 0.51
N VAL A 3 -11.70 23.50 0.82
CA VAL A 3 -11.58 22.43 1.81
C VAL A 3 -10.86 21.25 1.12
N PRO A 4 -9.76 20.74 1.67
CA PRO A 4 -9.06 19.62 1.07
C PRO A 4 -9.96 18.37 1.04
N GLU A 5 -10.03 17.72 -0.12
CA GLU A 5 -10.72 16.44 -0.28
C GLU A 5 -10.16 15.39 0.68
N ASP A 6 -11.06 14.68 1.37
CA ASP A 6 -10.72 13.78 2.47
C ASP A 6 -10.53 12.32 2.04
N MET A 7 -11.16 11.89 0.94
CA MET A 7 -11.09 10.52 0.42
C MET A 7 -10.45 10.49 -0.96
N ARG A 8 -9.11 10.53 -1.00
CA ARG A 8 -8.37 10.74 -2.25
C ARG A 8 -7.98 9.44 -2.93
N ARG A 9 -8.87 8.80 -3.69
CA ARG A 9 -8.53 7.62 -4.51
C ARG A 9 -7.80 6.50 -3.74
N CYS A 10 -8.02 6.40 -2.43
CA CYS A 10 -7.30 5.51 -1.52
C CYS A 10 -7.38 4.03 -1.92
N PHE A 11 -8.53 3.58 -2.45
CA PHE A 11 -8.72 2.21 -2.93
C PHE A 11 -8.18 1.95 -4.34
N ASN A 12 -8.01 3.00 -5.15
CA ASN A 12 -7.68 2.84 -6.56
C ASN A 12 -6.18 3.03 -6.78
N ALA A 13 -5.56 4.04 -6.16
CA ALA A 13 -4.21 4.50 -6.48
C ALA A 13 -3.12 4.07 -5.49
N SER A 14 -3.46 3.31 -4.44
CA SER A 14 -2.54 2.91 -3.38
C SER A 14 -1.94 1.53 -3.65
N TYR A 15 -0.62 1.49 -3.85
CA TYR A 15 0.11 0.22 -4.04
C TYR A 15 0.73 -0.31 -2.75
N THR A 16 0.59 0.47 -1.68
CA THR A 16 1.14 0.23 -0.36
C THR A 16 0.11 0.62 0.68
N VAL A 17 0.15 -0.04 1.83
CA VAL A 17 -0.70 0.29 2.98
C VAL A 17 -0.43 1.74 3.41
N ARG A 18 0.83 2.21 3.31
CA ARG A 18 1.17 3.60 3.60
C ARG A 18 0.48 4.60 2.67
N GLU A 19 0.47 4.37 1.36
CA GLU A 19 -0.23 5.25 0.41
C GLU A 19 -1.74 5.26 0.70
N PHE A 20 -2.32 4.10 1.05
CA PHE A 20 -3.73 4.01 1.41
C PHE A 20 -4.08 4.90 2.61
N TRP A 21 -3.36 4.77 3.72
CA TRP A 21 -3.63 5.55 4.94
C TRP A 21 -3.33 7.03 4.79
N ARG A 22 -2.46 7.40 3.84
CA ARG A 22 -2.21 8.81 3.52
C ARG A 22 -3.43 9.45 2.86
N ASP A 23 -4.11 8.67 2.03
CA ASP A 23 -5.16 9.12 1.13
C ASP A 23 -6.58 8.84 1.69
N TRP A 24 -6.69 7.96 2.69
CA TRP A 24 -7.87 7.69 3.51
C TRP A 24 -7.98 8.71 4.65
N HIS A 25 -9.10 9.43 4.75
CA HIS A 25 -9.26 10.53 5.71
C HIS A 25 -8.06 11.50 5.69
N ALA A 26 -7.72 12.02 4.51
CA ALA A 26 -6.51 12.80 4.26
C ALA A 26 -6.36 14.02 5.19
N SER A 27 -7.46 14.67 5.59
CA SER A 27 -7.45 15.80 6.52
C SER A 27 -7.06 15.37 7.94
N PHE A 28 -7.60 14.24 8.42
CA PHE A 28 -7.27 13.67 9.72
C PHE A 28 -5.87 13.06 9.72
N ASN A 29 -5.47 12.35 8.66
CA ASN A 29 -4.11 11.84 8.51
C ASN A 29 -3.08 12.99 8.53
N LEU A 30 -3.38 14.15 7.93
CA LEU A 30 -2.51 15.33 8.04
C LEU A 30 -2.34 15.79 9.50
N TRP A 31 -3.42 15.79 10.28
CA TRP A 31 -3.36 16.11 11.71
C TRP A 31 -2.52 15.10 12.48
N VAL A 32 -2.78 13.80 12.29
CA VAL A 32 -2.03 12.70 12.93
C VAL A 32 -0.54 12.80 12.58
N VAL A 33 -0.22 13.04 11.31
CA VAL A 33 1.17 13.16 10.87
C VAL A 33 1.85 14.34 11.57
N ARG A 34 1.18 15.50 11.63
CA ARG A 34 1.75 16.72 12.19
C ARG A 34 1.93 16.68 13.70
N TYR A 35 0.97 16.10 14.43
CA TYR A 35 0.92 16.17 15.89
C TYR A 35 1.37 14.89 16.59
N MET A 36 1.40 13.75 15.90
CA MET A 36 1.83 12.48 16.48
C MET A 36 3.08 11.94 15.78
N TYR A 37 3.00 11.71 14.46
CA TYR A 37 4.05 11.01 13.73
C TYR A 37 5.39 11.78 13.70
N ILE A 38 5.36 13.07 13.36
CA ILE A 38 6.58 13.89 13.30
C ILE A 38 7.26 14.00 14.68
N PRO A 39 6.55 14.34 15.78
CA PRO A 39 7.12 14.36 17.12
C PRO A 39 7.72 13.00 17.56
N MET A 40 7.17 11.88 17.10
CA MET A 40 7.67 10.53 17.45
C MET A 40 8.91 10.08 16.65
N GLY A 41 9.49 10.96 15.83
CA GLY A 41 10.71 10.67 15.06
C GLY A 41 10.45 10.29 13.60
N GLY A 42 9.20 10.39 13.14
CA GLY A 42 8.81 10.29 11.74
C GLY A 42 9.41 9.10 10.99
N SER A 43 10.04 9.37 9.84
CA SER A 43 10.61 8.34 8.96
C SER A 43 11.76 7.54 9.58
N SER A 44 12.39 8.02 10.66
CA SER A 44 13.47 7.29 11.34
C SER A 44 12.95 6.21 12.29
N ARG A 45 11.70 6.33 12.78
CA ARG A 45 11.11 5.44 13.79
C ARG A 45 9.71 4.99 13.41
N VAL A 46 9.49 4.72 12.11
CA VAL A 46 8.18 4.30 11.56
C VAL A 46 7.58 3.17 12.40
N ALA A 47 8.36 2.13 12.65
CA ALA A 47 7.94 0.96 13.42
C ALA A 47 7.39 1.27 14.82
N LEU A 48 7.99 2.24 15.52
CA LEU A 48 7.60 2.62 16.88
C LEU A 48 6.44 3.62 16.89
N SER A 49 6.31 4.42 15.84
CA SER A 49 5.27 5.45 15.73
C SER A 49 3.90 4.88 15.29
N VAL A 50 3.88 3.79 14.53
CA VAL A 50 2.65 3.23 13.94
C VAL A 50 1.68 2.72 15.01
N LEU A 51 2.15 1.91 15.97
CA LEU A 51 1.26 1.28 16.96
C LEU A 51 0.54 2.30 17.88
N PRO A 52 1.23 3.30 18.47
CA PRO A 52 0.56 4.34 19.25
C PRO A 52 -0.44 5.18 18.44
N ILE A 53 -0.15 5.45 17.17
CA ILE A 53 -1.07 6.18 16.28
C ILE A 53 -2.35 5.37 16.07
N PHE A 54 -2.25 4.10 15.70
CA PHE A 54 -3.44 3.28 15.46
C PHE A 54 -4.22 2.99 16.75
N LEU A 55 -3.56 2.89 17.90
CA LEU A 55 -4.23 2.79 19.19
C LEU A 55 -5.00 4.08 19.53
N PHE A 56 -4.41 5.25 19.26
CA PHE A 56 -5.12 6.53 19.40
C PHE A 56 -6.34 6.61 18.48
N ILE A 57 -6.20 6.17 17.22
CA ILE A 57 -7.33 6.14 16.27
C ILE A 57 -8.44 5.20 16.77
N ALA A 58 -8.07 4.01 17.27
CA ALA A 58 -9.03 3.08 17.86
C ALA A 58 -9.76 3.69 19.06
N LEU A 59 -9.03 4.32 19.98
CA LEU A 59 -9.60 5.01 21.14
C LEU A 59 -10.45 6.23 20.77
N TRP A 60 -10.06 6.94 19.70
CA TRP A 60 -10.79 8.11 19.20
C TRP A 60 -12.13 7.72 18.57
N HIS A 61 -12.20 6.56 17.92
CA HIS A 61 -13.45 6.02 17.42
C HIS A 61 -14.35 5.56 18.57
N ASP A 62 -13.95 4.52 19.33
CA ASP A 62 -14.67 4.05 20.51
C ASP A 62 -13.78 3.17 21.41
N PRO A 63 -13.89 3.23 22.74
CA PRO A 63 -13.07 2.44 23.68
C PRO A 63 -13.59 1.00 23.80
N VAL A 64 -13.67 0.27 22.69
CA VAL A 64 -14.06 -1.15 22.67
C VAL A 64 -12.89 -2.04 22.28
N LEU A 65 -12.76 -3.18 22.95
CA LEU A 65 -11.61 -4.10 22.81
C LEU A 65 -11.42 -4.64 21.38
N HIS A 66 -12.46 -4.66 20.53
CA HIS A 66 -12.33 -5.09 19.13
C HIS A 66 -11.57 -4.08 18.26
N LEU A 67 -11.70 -2.77 18.51
CA LEU A 67 -10.92 -1.76 17.80
C LEU A 67 -9.43 -1.82 18.15
N VAL A 68 -9.09 -2.23 19.38
CA VAL A 68 -7.70 -2.46 19.79
C VAL A 68 -7.09 -3.64 19.02
N LYS A 69 -7.84 -4.74 18.84
CA LYS A 69 -7.40 -5.88 18.00
C LYS A 69 -7.21 -5.47 16.54
N TRP A 70 -8.12 -4.65 16.02
CA TRP A 70 -8.00 -4.09 14.67
C TRP A 70 -6.75 -3.20 14.53
N ALA A 71 -6.50 -2.29 15.47
CA ALA A 71 -5.31 -1.44 15.49
C ALA A 71 -4.01 -2.27 15.50
N LEU A 72 -3.99 -3.37 16.27
CA LEU A 72 -2.87 -4.29 16.28
C LEU A 72 -2.68 -4.99 14.94
N CYS A 73 -3.76 -5.45 14.30
CA CYS A 73 -3.72 -6.08 12.98
C CYS A 73 -3.13 -5.13 11.93
N ILE A 74 -3.62 -3.88 11.88
CA ILE A 74 -3.11 -2.86 10.96
C ILE A 74 -1.64 -2.53 11.25
N ALA A 75 -1.26 -2.41 12.53
CA ALA A 75 0.13 -2.18 12.92
C ALA A 75 1.04 -3.33 12.46
N VAL A 76 0.61 -4.59 12.60
CA VAL A 76 1.35 -5.77 12.11
C VAL A 76 1.49 -5.74 10.58
N MET A 77 0.43 -5.38 9.84
CA MET A 77 0.51 -5.22 8.39
C MET A 77 1.51 -4.13 7.98
N PHE A 78 1.51 -2.98 8.65
CA PHE A 78 2.50 -1.92 8.41
C PHE A 78 3.92 -2.39 8.71
N MET A 79 4.10 -3.11 9.82
CA MET A 79 5.40 -3.66 10.20
C MET A 79 5.91 -4.67 9.18
N ALA A 80 5.02 -5.54 8.68
CA ALA A 80 5.33 -6.47 7.61
C ALA A 80 5.74 -5.74 6.33
N GLU A 81 5.02 -4.69 5.93
CA GLU A 81 5.36 -3.88 4.75
C GLU A 81 6.73 -3.20 4.91
N VAL A 82 7.00 -2.61 6.08
CA VAL A 82 8.29 -1.96 6.38
C VAL A 82 9.42 -2.99 6.42
N ALA A 83 9.18 -4.17 6.99
CA ALA A 83 10.15 -5.26 7.04
C ALA A 83 10.47 -5.80 5.64
N VAL A 84 9.45 -6.03 4.81
CA VAL A 84 9.63 -6.44 3.40
C VAL A 84 10.38 -5.36 2.62
N SER A 85 10.00 -4.09 2.80
CA SER A 85 10.69 -2.96 2.17
C SER A 85 12.13 -2.80 2.66
N GLY A 86 12.44 -3.08 3.92
CA GLY A 86 13.81 -3.07 4.45
C GLY A 86 14.64 -4.26 3.94
N CYS A 87 14.07 -5.46 3.98
CA CYS A 87 14.72 -6.71 3.59
C CYS A 87 14.95 -6.85 2.10
N PHE A 88 14.07 -6.29 1.25
CA PHE A 88 14.15 -6.40 -0.20
C PHE A 88 14.36 -5.06 -0.91
N GLY A 89 14.19 -3.93 -0.23
CA GLY A 89 14.35 -2.60 -0.84
C GLY A 89 15.76 -2.35 -1.34
N TRP A 90 16.79 -2.82 -0.63
CA TRP A 90 18.18 -2.73 -1.11
C TRP A 90 18.39 -3.51 -2.41
N ALA A 91 17.74 -4.68 -2.57
CA ALA A 91 17.86 -5.50 -3.77
C ALA A 91 17.12 -4.86 -4.95
N VAL A 92 15.92 -4.31 -4.72
CA VAL A 92 15.15 -3.58 -5.72
C VAL A 92 15.86 -2.28 -6.15
N ALA A 93 16.43 -1.55 -5.19
CA ALA A 93 17.21 -0.34 -5.43
C ALA A 93 18.44 -0.66 -6.29
N ALA A 94 19.22 -1.66 -5.92
CA ALA A 94 20.41 -2.05 -6.68
C ALA A 94 20.07 -2.62 -8.07
N PHE A 95 19.02 -3.43 -8.19
CA PHE A 95 18.54 -3.88 -9.49
C PHE A 95 18.13 -2.70 -10.37
N ARG A 96 17.42 -1.70 -9.81
CA ARG A 96 17.05 -0.48 -10.52
C ARG A 96 18.28 0.31 -10.98
N ARG A 97 19.33 0.41 -10.14
CA ARG A 97 20.59 1.08 -10.53
C ARG A 97 21.26 0.40 -11.70
N GLU A 98 21.40 -0.92 -11.64
CA GLU A 98 22.04 -1.71 -12.69
C GLU A 98 21.24 -1.65 -14.00
N MET A 99 19.91 -1.64 -13.93
CA MET A 99 19.05 -1.45 -15.10
C MET A 99 19.13 -0.01 -15.66
N ALA A 100 19.24 1.00 -14.80
CA ALA A 100 19.41 2.39 -15.20
C ALA A 100 20.78 2.64 -15.87
N ALA A 101 21.84 1.99 -15.38
CA ALA A 101 23.18 2.03 -15.97
C ALA A 101 23.24 1.33 -17.34
N VAL A 102 22.31 0.42 -17.63
CA VAL A 102 22.19 -0.28 -18.92
C VAL A 102 21.20 0.41 -19.87
N ALA A 103 20.41 1.37 -19.38
CA ALA A 103 19.51 2.16 -20.22
C ALA A 103 20.31 3.16 -21.10
N PRO A 104 19.87 3.45 -22.34
CA PRO A 104 20.53 4.43 -23.19
C PRO A 104 20.65 5.77 -22.46
N THR A 105 21.87 6.30 -22.40
CA THR A 105 22.27 7.52 -21.70
C THR A 105 21.32 8.67 -21.99
N GLY A 106 20.55 9.10 -20.98
CA GLY A 106 19.68 10.27 -21.06
C GLY A 106 18.46 10.30 -20.14
N ALA A 107 18.12 9.22 -19.42
CA ALA A 107 16.83 9.13 -18.71
C ALA A 107 16.89 9.24 -17.17
N VAL A 108 18.07 9.19 -16.53
CA VAL A 108 18.15 9.13 -15.06
C VAL A 108 19.25 10.08 -14.55
N ASN A 109 18.86 11.05 -13.71
CA ASN A 109 19.80 11.95 -13.05
C ASN A 109 20.63 11.16 -12.01
N ASP A 110 21.95 11.11 -12.21
CA ASP A 110 22.93 10.42 -11.36
C ASP A 110 22.82 10.78 -9.87
N ALA A 111 22.37 12.01 -9.56
CA ALA A 111 22.16 12.49 -8.19
C ALA A 111 21.11 11.67 -7.39
N THR A 112 20.16 11.00 -8.04
CA THR A 112 19.20 10.10 -7.36
C THR A 112 19.80 8.74 -7.04
N LEU A 113 20.81 8.31 -7.80
CA LEU A 113 21.52 7.05 -7.60
C LEU A 113 22.59 7.16 -6.51
N GLU A 114 23.14 8.34 -6.23
CA GLU A 114 24.16 8.50 -5.17
C GLU A 114 23.58 8.49 -3.74
N ARG A 115 22.27 8.72 -3.57
CA ARG A 115 21.67 8.90 -2.24
C ARG A 115 21.32 7.61 -1.48
N GLU A 116 21.22 6.45 -2.14
CA GLU A 116 20.91 5.19 -1.44
C GLU A 116 22.20 4.43 -1.07
N SER A 117 22.22 3.77 0.09
CA SER A 117 23.42 3.18 0.70
C SER A 117 24.16 2.16 -0.20
N PRO A 118 25.50 2.14 -0.22
CA PRO A 118 26.26 1.17 -0.98
C PRO A 118 26.11 -0.25 -0.40
N ILE A 119 25.79 -1.23 -1.25
CA ILE A 119 25.79 -2.64 -0.88
C ILE A 119 27.22 -3.06 -0.55
N THR A 120 27.45 -3.50 0.68
CA THR A 120 28.76 -3.95 1.18
C THR A 120 29.11 -5.38 0.75
N ASP A 121 28.14 -6.22 0.36
CA ASP A 121 28.36 -7.62 0.00
C ASP A 121 28.63 -7.82 -1.52
N PRO A 122 29.86 -8.24 -1.90
CA PRO A 122 30.28 -8.38 -3.30
C PRO A 122 29.63 -9.55 -4.05
N VAL A 123 29.07 -10.56 -3.35
CA VAL A 123 28.41 -11.71 -3.98
C VAL A 123 27.00 -11.32 -4.44
N ARG A 124 26.24 -10.66 -3.57
CA ARG A 124 24.90 -10.15 -3.86
C ARG A 124 24.91 -9.16 -5.03
N ARG A 125 25.90 -8.26 -5.05
CA ARG A 125 26.09 -7.31 -6.15
C ARG A 125 26.33 -8.02 -7.48
N ARG A 126 27.16 -9.06 -7.50
CA ARG A 126 27.44 -9.86 -8.71
C ARG A 126 26.21 -10.60 -9.23
N LEU A 127 25.41 -11.18 -8.34
CA LEU A 127 24.17 -11.85 -8.70
C LEU A 127 23.15 -10.87 -9.30
N LEU A 128 22.93 -9.73 -8.63
CA LEU A 128 22.02 -8.69 -9.12
C LEU A 128 22.47 -8.11 -10.46
N ALA A 129 23.77 -7.85 -10.65
CA ALA A 129 24.30 -7.39 -11.94
C ALA A 129 24.20 -8.45 -13.05
N ARG A 130 24.26 -9.75 -12.71
CA ARG A 130 23.99 -10.82 -13.68
C ARG A 130 22.52 -10.89 -14.04
N LEU A 131 21.62 -10.80 -13.05
CA LEU A 131 20.17 -10.77 -13.28
C LEU A 131 19.74 -9.54 -14.08
N ALA A 132 20.27 -8.36 -13.77
CA ALA A 132 20.00 -7.12 -14.50
C ALA A 132 20.46 -7.23 -15.96
N ARG A 133 21.67 -7.74 -16.21
CA ARG A 133 22.17 -7.95 -17.59
C ARG A 133 21.39 -9.04 -18.34
N LEU A 134 20.99 -10.12 -17.68
CA LEU A 134 20.12 -11.13 -18.28
C LEU A 134 18.74 -10.55 -18.61
N CYS A 135 18.18 -9.74 -17.71
CA CYS A 135 16.91 -9.07 -17.90
C CYS A 135 16.98 -8.06 -19.06
N ALA A 136 18.03 -7.24 -19.12
CA ALA A 136 18.26 -6.28 -20.20
C ALA A 136 18.53 -6.95 -21.57
N ARG A 137 19.18 -8.13 -21.59
CA ARG A 137 19.45 -8.86 -22.84
C ARG A 137 18.27 -9.67 -23.34
N ARG A 138 17.43 -10.22 -22.45
CA ARG A 138 16.31 -11.10 -22.83
C ARG A 138 14.97 -10.38 -22.94
N LEU A 139 14.76 -9.28 -22.22
CA LEU A 139 13.49 -8.58 -22.19
C LEU A 139 13.62 -7.22 -22.85
N SER A 140 12.79 -6.97 -23.87
CA SER A 140 12.71 -5.66 -24.51
C SER A 140 12.21 -4.60 -23.51
N PRO A 141 12.55 -3.31 -23.70
CA PRO A 141 12.09 -2.23 -22.82
C PRO A 141 10.56 -2.18 -22.66
N ARG A 142 9.82 -2.62 -23.69
CA ARG A 142 8.35 -2.74 -23.66
C ARG A 142 7.87 -3.86 -22.73
N VAL A 143 8.56 -4.99 -22.70
CA VAL A 143 8.19 -6.10 -21.80
C VAL A 143 8.56 -5.76 -20.36
N GLN A 144 9.70 -5.08 -20.14
CA GLN A 144 10.09 -4.61 -18.81
C GLN A 144 9.08 -3.62 -18.22
N SER A 145 8.63 -2.64 -19.02
CA SER A 145 7.62 -1.68 -18.58
C SER A 145 6.26 -2.34 -18.36
N PHE A 146 5.89 -3.32 -19.18
CA PHE A 146 4.70 -4.14 -18.99
C PHE A 146 4.75 -4.94 -17.68
N LEU A 147 5.82 -5.68 -17.42
CA LEU A 147 5.99 -6.47 -16.20
C LEU A 147 5.99 -5.57 -14.96
N TYR A 148 6.69 -4.43 -15.01
CA TYR A 148 6.66 -3.45 -13.93
C TYR A 148 5.25 -2.89 -13.68
N ARG A 149 4.47 -2.69 -14.73
CA ARG A 149 3.05 -2.30 -14.61
C ARG A 149 2.25 -3.40 -13.93
N GLN A 150 2.41 -4.65 -14.33
CA GLN A 150 1.68 -5.79 -13.77
C GLN A 150 2.00 -6.04 -12.31
N LEU A 151 3.28 -5.96 -11.93
CA LEU A 151 3.70 -6.09 -10.54
C LEU A 151 3.11 -5.00 -9.65
N ARG A 152 3.05 -3.75 -10.14
CA ARG A 152 2.40 -2.65 -9.42
C ARG A 152 0.91 -2.89 -9.25
N VAL A 153 0.22 -3.29 -10.31
CA VAL A 153 -1.22 -3.63 -10.26
C VAL A 153 -1.48 -4.74 -9.23
N ALA A 154 -0.70 -5.82 -9.27
CA ALA A 154 -0.84 -6.94 -8.34
C ALA A 154 -0.60 -6.53 -6.87
N ALA A 155 0.40 -5.68 -6.62
CA ALA A 155 0.68 -5.16 -5.27
C ALA A 155 -0.47 -4.27 -4.75
N GLY A 156 -1.05 -3.44 -5.62
CA GLY A 156 -2.23 -2.62 -5.30
C GLY A 156 -3.45 -3.46 -4.95
N ILE A 157 -3.80 -4.44 -5.79
CA ILE A 157 -4.90 -5.38 -5.54
C ILE A 157 -4.77 -6.04 -4.17
N SER A 158 -3.58 -6.60 -3.88
CA SER A 158 -3.33 -7.34 -2.64
C SER A 158 -3.45 -6.44 -1.40
N SER A 159 -2.86 -5.25 -1.46
CA SER A 159 -2.86 -4.29 -0.35
C SER A 159 -4.26 -3.76 -0.06
N VAL A 160 -4.99 -3.37 -1.12
CA VAL A 160 -6.35 -2.83 -1.03
C VAL A 160 -7.32 -3.89 -0.52
N PHE A 161 -7.26 -5.11 -1.06
CA PHE A 161 -8.11 -6.20 -0.62
C PHE A 161 -7.87 -6.55 0.86
N GLY A 162 -6.60 -6.66 1.28
CA GLY A 162 -6.24 -6.91 2.68
C GLY A 162 -6.79 -5.83 3.62
N LEU A 163 -6.74 -4.57 3.22
CA LEU A 163 -7.28 -3.45 4.00
C LEU A 163 -8.80 -3.40 4.03
N ILE A 164 -9.48 -3.71 2.92
CA ILE A 164 -10.95 -3.82 2.89
C ILE A 164 -11.40 -4.91 3.87
N VAL A 165 -10.75 -6.06 3.85
CA VAL A 165 -11.05 -7.17 4.75
C VAL A 165 -10.77 -6.77 6.21
N ALA A 166 -9.60 -6.19 6.49
CA ALA A 166 -9.23 -5.76 7.83
C ALA A 166 -10.21 -4.72 8.40
N ASN A 167 -10.60 -3.71 7.61
CA ASN A 167 -11.55 -2.69 8.02
C ASN A 167 -12.97 -3.25 8.17
N SER A 168 -13.40 -4.14 7.27
CA SER A 168 -14.71 -4.80 7.37
C SER A 168 -14.82 -5.61 8.66
N VAL A 169 -13.79 -6.40 8.99
CA VAL A 169 -13.76 -7.19 10.24
C VAL A 169 -13.70 -6.27 11.47
N GLY A 170 -12.90 -5.20 11.41
CA GLY A 170 -12.74 -4.27 12.53
C GLY A 170 -14.02 -3.51 12.89
N PHE A 171 -14.71 -2.94 11.92
CA PHE A 171 -15.89 -2.10 12.15
C PHE A 171 -17.21 -2.88 12.16
N SER A 172 -17.31 -4.05 11.51
CA SER A 172 -18.53 -4.86 11.53
C SER A 172 -18.83 -5.45 12.91
N MET A 173 -17.82 -5.67 13.75
CA MET A 173 -18.02 -6.20 15.11
C MET A 173 -18.65 -5.19 16.08
N GLN A 174 -18.71 -3.92 15.69
CA GLN A 174 -19.25 -2.85 16.52
C GLN A 174 -20.78 -2.85 16.57
N ASN A 175 -21.42 -3.18 15.44
CA ASN A 175 -22.88 -3.21 15.32
C ASN A 175 -23.53 -4.40 16.06
N GLY A 176 -22.74 -5.35 16.55
CA GLY A 176 -23.22 -6.53 17.27
C GLY A 176 -23.32 -6.38 18.79
N LEU A 177 -22.89 -5.25 19.36
CA LEU A 177 -22.85 -5.02 20.82
C LEU A 177 -23.94 -4.04 21.32
N THR A 178 -24.70 -3.41 20.42
CA THR A 178 -25.76 -2.44 20.75
C THR A 178 -27.16 -3.07 20.85
N ASP A 179 -27.27 -4.32 21.30
CA ASP A 179 -28.55 -4.93 21.66
C ASP A 179 -28.57 -5.25 23.16
N SER A 180 -28.53 -4.19 23.96
CA SER A 180 -28.65 -4.22 25.42
C SER A 180 -30.12 -4.17 25.84
N ASN A 181 -30.93 -5.12 25.39
CA ASN A 181 -32.28 -5.37 25.93
C ASN A 181 -32.54 -6.87 26.09
N GLY A 182 -31.97 -7.45 27.15
CA GLY A 182 -32.62 -8.44 28.03
C GLY A 182 -33.39 -9.64 27.44
N GLY A 183 -33.01 -10.20 26.29
CA GLY A 183 -33.65 -11.39 25.71
C GLY A 183 -32.63 -12.47 25.32
N ALA A 184 -32.95 -13.73 25.62
CA ALA A 184 -32.08 -14.90 25.49
C ALA A 184 -31.33 -15.02 24.14
N LYS A 185 -30.04 -15.40 24.19
CA LYS A 185 -29.24 -15.84 23.01
C LYS A 185 -29.71 -17.24 22.56
N PRO A 186 -29.76 -17.55 21.24
CA PRO A 186 -28.56 -17.56 20.41
C PRO A 186 -28.77 -17.12 18.93
N ALA A 187 -28.59 -15.84 18.63
CA ALA A 187 -28.44 -15.34 17.26
C ALA A 187 -26.97 -15.13 16.83
N HIS A 188 -26.04 -15.10 17.79
CA HIS A 188 -24.61 -14.91 17.51
C HIS A 188 -23.96 -16.12 16.83
N ALA A 189 -24.38 -17.34 17.18
CA ALA A 189 -23.93 -18.54 16.48
C ALA A 189 -24.34 -18.48 15.01
N ASP A 190 -25.50 -17.89 14.68
CA ASP A 190 -26.01 -17.80 13.32
C ASP A 190 -25.29 -16.75 12.47
N ALA A 191 -24.93 -15.57 13.00
CA ALA A 191 -24.19 -14.57 12.20
C ALA A 191 -22.78 -15.06 11.86
N ASP A 192 -22.04 -15.58 12.85
CA ASP A 192 -20.70 -16.14 12.62
C ASP A 192 -20.76 -17.41 11.76
N PHE A 193 -21.79 -18.24 11.93
CA PHE A 193 -22.06 -19.40 11.07
C PHE A 193 -22.47 -19.00 9.65
N LEU A 194 -23.26 -17.93 9.46
CA LEU A 194 -23.65 -17.40 8.16
C LEU A 194 -22.46 -16.74 7.45
N ILE A 195 -21.60 -16.03 8.18
CA ILE A 195 -20.35 -15.49 7.64
C ILE A 195 -19.42 -16.63 7.26
N ALA A 196 -19.25 -17.64 8.11
CA ALA A 196 -18.44 -18.82 7.79
C ALA A 196 -19.03 -19.61 6.62
N LYS A 197 -20.34 -19.79 6.56
CA LYS A 197 -21.05 -20.46 5.47
C LYS A 197 -21.01 -19.66 4.18
N ALA A 198 -21.08 -18.34 4.25
CA ALA A 198 -20.93 -17.43 3.10
C ALA A 198 -19.48 -17.44 2.57
N LEU A 199 -18.49 -17.44 3.46
CA LEU A 199 -17.07 -17.59 3.13
C LEU A 199 -16.78 -18.97 2.52
N MET A 200 -17.44 -20.03 3.01
CA MET A 200 -17.35 -21.39 2.47
C MET A 200 -18.20 -21.58 1.20
N SER A 201 -19.20 -20.73 0.96
CA SER A 201 -19.99 -20.69 -0.28
C SER A 201 -19.42 -19.73 -1.31
N VAL A 202 -18.23 -19.18 -1.07
CA VAL A 202 -17.49 -18.39 -2.06
C VAL A 202 -17.27 -19.26 -3.28
N THR A 203 -18.07 -19.02 -4.31
CA THR A 203 -17.94 -19.75 -5.57
C THR A 203 -16.64 -19.32 -6.24
N PRO A 204 -15.93 -20.23 -6.94
CA PRO A 204 -14.75 -19.86 -7.71
C PRO A 204 -15.01 -18.71 -8.70
N THR A 205 -16.25 -18.61 -9.21
CA THR A 205 -16.70 -17.54 -10.08
C THR A 205 -16.81 -16.19 -9.38
N PHE A 206 -17.30 -16.15 -8.14
CA PHE A 206 -17.33 -14.94 -7.33
C PHE A 206 -15.91 -14.46 -7.00
N THR A 207 -15.01 -15.38 -6.59
CA THR A 207 -13.60 -15.04 -6.33
C THR A 207 -12.91 -14.50 -7.57
N LEU A 208 -13.13 -15.14 -8.73
CA LEU A 208 -12.58 -14.68 -10.00
C LEU A 208 -13.14 -13.29 -10.37
N GLY A 209 -14.43 -13.05 -10.13
CA GLY A 209 -15.07 -11.74 -10.32
C GLY A 209 -14.47 -10.65 -9.44
N VAL A 210 -14.24 -10.92 -8.15
CA VAL A 210 -13.60 -9.99 -7.22
C VAL A 210 -12.16 -9.68 -7.64
N VAL A 211 -11.39 -10.70 -8.02
CA VAL A 211 -10.01 -10.53 -8.50
C VAL A 211 -10.00 -9.72 -9.80
N ALA A 212 -10.90 -10.00 -10.74
CA ALA A 212 -11.00 -9.28 -12.01
C ALA A 212 -11.42 -7.81 -11.80
N PHE A 213 -12.36 -7.55 -10.89
CA PHE A 213 -12.77 -6.20 -10.52
C PHE A 213 -11.61 -5.42 -9.89
N MET A 214 -10.96 -5.98 -8.88
CA MET A 214 -9.80 -5.35 -8.23
C MET A 214 -8.66 -5.11 -9.22
N TYR A 215 -8.41 -6.06 -10.14
CA TYR A 215 -7.42 -5.90 -11.20
C TYR A 215 -7.77 -4.76 -12.14
N SER A 216 -9.03 -4.67 -12.57
CA SER A 216 -9.51 -3.61 -13.46
C SER A 216 -9.33 -2.24 -12.80
N VAL A 217 -9.77 -2.08 -11.55
CA VAL A 217 -9.64 -0.85 -10.77
C VAL A 217 -8.18 -0.45 -10.58
N SER A 218 -7.33 -1.39 -10.18
CA SER A 218 -5.89 -1.15 -9.99
C SER A 218 -5.21 -0.79 -11.30
N SER A 219 -5.61 -1.42 -12.42
CA SER A 219 -5.04 -1.13 -13.74
C SER A 219 -5.41 0.27 -14.24
N LEU A 220 -6.66 0.71 -14.05
CA LEU A 220 -7.14 2.05 -14.38
C LEU A 220 -6.37 3.12 -13.60
N ALA A 221 -6.13 2.89 -12.32
CA ALA A 221 -5.39 3.84 -11.50
C ALA A 221 -3.91 3.96 -11.89
N VAL A 222 -3.28 2.87 -12.33
CA VAL A 222 -1.91 2.93 -12.87
C VAL A 222 -1.88 3.77 -14.15
N ILE A 223 -2.87 3.59 -15.03
CA ILE A 223 -2.98 4.36 -16.29
C ILE A 223 -3.20 5.84 -16.00
N ASP A 224 -4.15 6.17 -15.12
CA ASP A 224 -4.47 7.55 -14.75
C ASP A 224 -3.29 8.28 -14.10
N ARG A 225 -2.55 7.61 -13.21
CA ARG A 225 -1.34 8.18 -12.59
C ARG A 225 -0.23 8.42 -13.61
N GLU A 226 -0.04 7.51 -14.58
CA GLU A 226 0.94 7.69 -15.64
C GLU A 226 0.52 8.82 -16.58
N MET A 227 -0.76 8.91 -16.94
CA MET A 227 -1.31 9.99 -17.77
C MET A 227 -1.11 11.35 -17.09
N THR A 228 -1.42 11.45 -15.80
CA THR A 228 -1.20 12.66 -14.99
C THR A 228 0.28 13.03 -14.95
N ARG A 229 1.18 12.04 -14.80
CA ARG A 229 2.63 12.26 -14.81
C ARG A 229 3.10 12.79 -16.16
N GLN A 230 2.66 12.20 -17.27
CA GLN A 230 3.02 12.64 -18.62
C GLN A 230 2.51 14.05 -18.90
N GLN A 231 1.26 14.36 -18.52
CA GLN A 231 0.70 15.71 -18.61
C GLN A 231 1.53 16.72 -17.80
N THR A 232 1.89 16.36 -16.56
CA THR A 232 2.73 17.23 -15.71
C THR A 232 4.11 17.47 -16.33
N LEU A 233 4.75 16.44 -16.87
CA LEU A 233 6.04 16.57 -17.55
C LEU A 233 5.93 17.41 -18.83
N SER A 234 4.85 17.24 -19.59
CA SER A 234 4.55 18.05 -20.78
C SER A 234 4.42 19.52 -20.41
N LEU A 235 3.61 19.83 -19.38
CA LEU A 235 3.44 21.20 -18.87
C LEU A 235 4.77 21.77 -18.35
N LYS A 236 5.55 20.99 -17.60
CA LYS A 236 6.88 21.43 -17.13
C LYS A 236 7.82 21.79 -18.28
N ARG A 237 7.83 21.01 -19.36
CA ARG A 237 8.61 21.33 -20.56
C ARG A 237 8.09 22.58 -21.26
N LEU A 238 6.76 22.70 -21.39
CA LEU A 238 6.12 23.84 -22.06
C LEU A 238 6.41 25.17 -21.34
N TYR A 239 6.40 25.15 -20.01
CA TYR A 239 6.61 26.34 -19.18
C TYR A 239 8.03 26.49 -18.62
N CYS A 240 9.00 25.66 -19.07
CA CYS A 240 10.38 25.65 -18.57
C CYS A 240 10.48 25.59 -17.03
N LEU A 241 9.53 24.92 -16.37
CA LEU A 241 9.50 24.76 -14.92
C LEU A 241 10.42 23.61 -14.51
N LYS A 242 11.33 23.86 -13.55
CA LYS A 242 12.19 22.82 -12.97
C LYS A 242 11.39 21.83 -12.11
#